data_AF-A0A2E8SP34-F1
#
_entry.id   AF-A0A2E8SP34-F1
#
_cell.length_a   1.000
_cell.length_b   1.000
_cell.length_c   1.000
_cell.angle_alpha   90.00
_cell.angle_beta   90.00
_cell.angle_gamma   90.00
#
_symmetry.space_group_name_H-M   'P 1'
#
loop_
_entity.id
_entity.type
_entity.pdbx_description
1 polymer ?
#
loop_
_entity_poly.entity_id
_entity_poly.type
_entity_poly.pdbx_seq_one_letter_code
_entity_poly.pdbx_strand_id
1 'polypeptide(L)'
;MEKIKYSVVLILLGSSLLSQSNKLENLNLIKIERIADSLVQICQFEKPIELYKRLVDQHPNDFNYNYKLAATLAARIELMPRIKGAAYVPEMMSQLEKTYEIDDTSLSLNW
;
A
#
# COMPACT_ATOMS: atom_id res chain seq x y z
N MET A 1 45.06 15.65 -0.42
CA MET A 1 44.46 15.15 0.84
C MET A 1 43.15 15.85 1.18
N GLU A 2 43.05 17.18 1.08
CA GLU A 2 41.80 17.91 1.37
C GLU A 2 40.62 17.57 0.48
N LYS A 3 40.81 17.43 -0.85
CA LYS A 3 39.73 17.02 -1.78
C LYS A 3 39.04 15.70 -1.37
N ILE A 4 39.82 14.73 -0.89
CA ILE A 4 39.30 13.43 -0.42
C ILE A 4 38.45 13.63 0.86
N LYS A 5 38.89 14.50 1.78
CA LYS A 5 38.12 14.81 2.99
C LYS A 5 36.76 15.44 2.67
N TYR A 6 36.71 16.37 1.72
CA TYR A 6 35.44 16.99 1.29
C TYR A 6 34.51 16.00 0.61
N SER A 7 35.03 15.13 -0.26
CA SER A 7 34.23 14.07 -0.88
C SER A 7 33.62 13.11 0.14
N VAL A 8 34.39 12.71 1.16
CA VAL A 8 33.90 11.84 2.24
C VAL A 8 32.81 12.53 3.07
N VAL A 9 33.00 13.80 3.44
CA VAL A 9 31.98 14.58 4.17
C VAL A 9 30.69 14.70 3.36
N LEU A 10 30.78 14.94 2.05
CA LEU A 10 29.62 15.03 1.17
C LEU A 10 28.83 13.71 1.09
N ILE A 11 29.54 12.58 1.01
CA ILE A 11 28.93 11.23 0.98
C ILE A 11 28.22 10.92 2.30
N LEU A 12 28.82 11.27 3.43
CA LEU A 12 28.23 11.05 4.76
C LEU A 12 26.99 11.94 4.98
N LEU A 13 27.05 13.21 4.60
CA LEU A 13 25.90 14.11 4.66
C LEU A 13 24.78 13.67 3.72
N GLY A 14 25.11 13.27 2.49
CA GLY A 14 24.12 12.74 1.53
C GLY A 14 23.41 11.50 2.07
N SER A 15 24.16 10.50 2.54
CA SER A 15 23.60 9.24 3.03
C SER A 15 22.74 9.41 4.30
N SER A 16 23.12 10.31 5.22
CA SER A 16 22.31 10.63 6.40
C SER A 16 20.99 11.33 6.04
N LEU A 17 21.01 12.31 5.12
CA LEU A 17 19.79 12.98 4.64
C LEU A 17 18.85 12.00 3.93
N LEU A 18 19.40 11.13 3.06
CA LEU A 18 18.65 10.06 2.39
C LEU A 18 18.00 9.12 3.41
N SER A 19 18.75 8.64 4.39
CA SER A 19 18.25 7.76 5.47
C SER A 19 17.11 8.42 6.26
N GLN A 20 17.25 9.70 6.59
CA GLN A 20 16.21 10.44 7.30
C GLN A 20 14.95 10.62 6.46
N SER A 21 15.09 10.89 5.15
CA SER A 21 13.96 11.00 4.24
C SER A 21 13.20 9.68 4.10
N ASN A 22 13.92 8.56 3.92
CA ASN A 22 13.33 7.23 3.81
C ASN A 22 12.60 6.84 5.11
N LYS A 23 13.16 7.19 6.27
CA LYS A 23 12.50 6.95 7.56
C LYS A 23 11.19 7.74 7.69
N LEU A 24 11.18 8.99 7.25
CA LEU A 24 9.97 9.83 7.28
C LEU A 24 8.89 9.31 6.32
N GLU A 25 9.29 8.92 5.12
CA GLU A 25 8.41 8.30 4.13
C GLU A 25 7.79 7.02 4.69
N ASN A 26 8.61 6.12 5.22
CA ASN A 26 8.13 4.87 5.83
C ASN A 26 7.14 5.12 6.99
N LEU A 27 7.42 6.11 7.85
CA LEU A 27 6.49 6.48 8.92
C LEU A 27 5.15 7.00 8.38
N ASN A 28 5.16 7.77 7.30
CA ASN A 28 3.96 8.26 6.66
C ASN A 28 3.13 7.12 6.04
N LEU A 29 3.78 6.15 5.39
CA LEU A 29 3.12 4.97 4.83
C LEU A 29 2.43 4.15 5.92
N ILE A 30 3.14 3.83 7.01
CA ILE A 30 2.57 3.11 8.17
C ILE A 30 1.38 3.86 8.77
N LYS A 31 1.46 5.20 8.84
CA LYS A 31 0.36 6.02 9.36
C LYS A 31 -0.86 5.97 8.45
N ILE A 32 -0.68 6.09 7.14
CA ILE A 32 -1.77 5.97 6.14
C ILE A 32 -2.43 4.61 6.26
N GLU A 33 -1.64 3.53 6.29
CA GLU A 33 -2.11 2.16 6.42
C GLU A 33 -2.93 1.97 7.70
N ARG A 34 -2.42 2.39 8.86
CA ARG A 34 -3.15 2.28 10.14
C ARG A 34 -4.47 3.04 10.15
N ILE A 35 -4.52 4.22 9.53
CA ILE A 35 -5.77 4.98 9.41
C ILE A 35 -6.76 4.22 8.54
N ALA A 36 -6.32 3.68 7.40
CA ALA A 36 -7.16 2.88 6.52
C ALA A 36 -7.69 1.62 7.23
N ASP A 37 -6.82 0.86 7.89
CA ASP A 37 -7.18 -0.32 8.70
C ASP A 37 -8.25 0.03 9.76
N SER A 38 -8.05 1.12 10.50
CA SER A 38 -8.98 1.53 11.57
C SER A 38 -10.37 1.89 11.02
N LEU A 39 -10.42 2.54 9.86
CA LEU A 39 -11.66 2.92 9.20
C LEU A 39 -12.40 1.70 8.62
N VAL A 40 -11.68 0.71 8.07
CA VAL A 40 -12.25 -0.56 7.63
C VAL A 40 -12.89 -1.31 8.79
N GLN A 41 -12.25 -1.33 9.96
CA GLN A 41 -12.78 -1.99 11.17
C GLN A 41 -14.13 -1.41 11.64
N ILE A 42 -14.41 -0.14 11.33
CA ILE A 42 -15.68 0.52 11.63
C ILE A 42 -16.60 0.62 10.41
N CYS A 43 -16.35 -0.19 9.37
CA CYS A 43 -17.14 -0.27 8.14
C CYS A 43 -17.28 1.04 7.36
N GLN A 44 -16.28 1.93 7.44
CA GLN A 44 -16.20 3.12 6.58
C GLN A 44 -15.27 2.83 5.41
N PHE A 45 -15.78 2.66 4.19
CA PHE A 45 -15.00 2.11 3.07
C PHE A 45 -14.50 3.15 2.06
N GLU A 46 -15.19 4.29 1.92
CA GLU A 46 -14.84 5.35 0.96
C GLU A 46 -13.41 5.84 1.15
N LYS A 47 -13.07 6.17 2.40
CA LYS A 47 -11.75 6.74 2.72
C LYS A 47 -10.63 5.70 2.70
N PRO A 48 -10.80 4.47 3.22
CA PRO A 48 -9.81 3.41 3.07
C PRO A 48 -9.50 3.05 1.63
N ILE A 49 -10.49 3.00 0.74
CA ILE A 49 -10.24 2.74 -0.69
C ILE A 49 -9.30 3.81 -1.25
N GLU A 50 -9.56 5.09 -0.97
CA GLU A 50 -8.70 6.19 -1.41
C GLU A 50 -7.28 6.11 -0.80
N LEU A 51 -7.16 5.70 0.46
CA LEU A 51 -5.86 5.57 1.14
C LEU A 51 -5.06 4.38 0.59
N TYR A 52 -5.69 3.22 0.40
CA TYR A 52 -5.04 2.04 -0.17
C TYR A 52 -4.68 2.23 -1.63
N LYS A 53 -5.49 2.93 -2.43
CA LYS A 53 -5.11 3.35 -3.79
C LYS A 53 -3.79 4.11 -3.80
N ARG A 54 -3.64 5.09 -2.90
CA ARG A 54 -2.39 5.84 -2.78
C ARG A 54 -1.20 4.97 -2.38
N LEU A 55 -1.39 4.02 -1.49
CA LEU A 55 -0.35 3.08 -1.09
C LEU A 55 0.05 2.16 -2.27
N VAL A 56 -0.91 1.67 -3.04
CA VAL A 56 -0.66 0.88 -4.27
C VAL A 56 0.01 1.73 -5.35
N ASP A 57 -0.41 2.98 -5.56
CA ASP A 57 0.22 3.86 -6.55
C ASP A 57 1.69 4.16 -6.22
N GLN A 58 2.02 4.26 -4.93
CA GLN A 58 3.38 4.47 -4.44
C GLN A 58 4.22 3.18 -4.45
N HIS A 59 3.59 2.04 -4.17
CA HIS A 59 4.24 0.73 -4.10
C HIS A 59 3.41 -0.33 -4.84
N PRO A 60 3.44 -0.31 -6.19
CA PRO A 60 2.53 -1.14 -7.00
C PRO A 60 2.76 -2.64 -6.87
N ASN A 61 3.96 -3.05 -6.44
CA ASN A 61 4.35 -4.44 -6.24
C ASN A 61 4.34 -4.85 -4.75
N ASP A 62 3.75 -4.03 -3.87
CA ASP A 62 3.58 -4.42 -2.46
C ASP A 62 2.36 -5.35 -2.33
N PHE A 63 2.62 -6.60 -1.95
CA PHE A 63 1.58 -7.60 -1.78
C PHE A 63 0.47 -7.14 -0.83
N ASN A 64 0.84 -6.58 0.33
CA ASN A 64 -0.10 -6.25 1.38
C ASN A 64 -1.00 -5.08 0.98
N TYR A 65 -0.48 -4.07 0.27
CA TYR A 65 -1.30 -2.96 -0.21
C TYR A 65 -2.29 -3.37 -1.30
N ASN A 66 -1.86 -4.19 -2.26
CA ASN A 66 -2.77 -4.74 -3.27
C ASN A 66 -3.85 -5.61 -2.60
N TYR A 67 -3.47 -6.48 -1.65
CA TYR A 67 -4.40 -7.34 -0.92
C TYR A 67 -5.41 -6.53 -0.10
N LYS A 68 -4.96 -5.54 0.65
CA LYS A 68 -5.83 -4.69 1.48
C LYS A 68 -6.79 -3.85 0.64
N LEU A 69 -6.36 -3.35 -0.53
CA LEU A 69 -7.26 -2.68 -1.46
C LEU A 69 -8.34 -3.63 -1.98
N ALA A 70 -7.96 -4.82 -2.44
CA ALA A 70 -8.90 -5.86 -2.88
C ALA A 70 -9.91 -6.22 -1.78
N ALA A 71 -9.43 -6.54 -0.58
CA ALA A 71 -10.29 -6.93 0.55
C ALA A 71 -11.26 -5.81 0.96
N THR A 72 -10.80 -4.56 0.94
CA THR A 72 -11.64 -3.39 1.25
C THR A 72 -12.73 -3.19 0.18
N LEU A 73 -12.39 -3.37 -1.10
CA LEU A 73 -13.35 -3.30 -2.21
C LEU A 73 -14.39 -4.44 -2.08
N ALA A 74 -13.95 -5.66 -1.77
CA ALA A 74 -14.84 -6.80 -1.55
C ALA A 74 -15.84 -6.54 -0.42
N ALA A 75 -15.36 -6.11 0.76
CA ALA A 75 -16.20 -5.77 1.90
C ALA A 75 -17.21 -4.66 1.58
N ARG A 76 -16.82 -3.66 0.79
CA ARG A 76 -17.74 -2.63 0.28
C ARG A 76 -18.81 -3.23 -0.64
N ILE A 77 -18.41 -4.09 -1.58
CA ILE A 77 -19.33 -4.73 -2.53
C ILE A 77 -20.41 -5.54 -1.81
N GLU A 78 -20.04 -6.27 -0.76
CA GLU A 78 -20.96 -7.08 0.05
C GLU A 78 -22.08 -6.26 0.70
N LEU A 79 -21.82 -4.99 1.02
CA LEU A 79 -22.78 -4.09 1.66
C LEU A 79 -23.60 -3.26 0.66
N MET A 80 -23.31 -3.38 -0.64
CA MET A 80 -23.98 -2.62 -1.68
C MET A 80 -25.05 -3.44 -2.41
N PRO A 81 -26.08 -2.78 -2.99
CA PRO A 81 -26.93 -3.42 -3.99
C PRO A 81 -26.08 -3.97 -5.13
N ARG A 82 -26.37 -5.20 -5.59
CA ARG A 82 -25.54 -5.95 -6.55
C ARG A 82 -25.06 -5.13 -7.75
N ILE A 83 -25.94 -4.36 -8.40
CA ILE A 83 -25.59 -3.55 -9.56
C ILE A 83 -24.58 -2.44 -9.22
N LYS A 84 -24.68 -1.83 -8.03
CA LYS A 84 -23.71 -0.81 -7.59
C LYS A 84 -22.37 -1.44 -7.23
N GLY A 85 -22.40 -2.62 -6.59
CA GLY A 85 -21.19 -3.38 -6.26
C GLY A 85 -20.41 -3.81 -7.51
N ALA A 86 -21.11 -4.17 -8.59
CA ALA A 86 -20.49 -4.60 -9.84
C ALA A 86 -19.48 -3.60 -10.43
N ALA A 87 -19.65 -2.30 -10.17
CA ALA A 87 -18.71 -1.26 -10.61
C ALA A 87 -17.30 -1.37 -9.97
N TYR A 88 -17.19 -2.00 -8.81
CA TYR A 88 -15.94 -2.14 -8.06
C TYR A 88 -15.25 -3.50 -8.30
N VAL A 89 -15.98 -4.48 -8.84
CA VAL A 89 -15.47 -5.84 -9.08
C VAL A 89 -14.23 -5.87 -9.97
N PRO A 90 -14.14 -5.13 -11.11
CA PRO A 90 -12.96 -5.18 -11.96
C PRO A 90 -11.68 -4.73 -11.24
N GLU A 91 -11.78 -3.67 -10.43
CA GLU A 91 -10.64 -3.15 -9.69
C GLU A 91 -10.21 -4.11 -8.58
N MET A 92 -11.19 -4.70 -7.87
CA MET A 92 -10.95 -5.72 -6.86
C MET A 92 -10.21 -6.93 -7.44
N MET A 93 -10.70 -7.46 -8.57
CA MET A 93 -10.08 -8.59 -9.26
C MET A 93 -8.67 -8.26 -9.73
N SER A 94 -8.46 -7.07 -10.31
CA SER A 94 -7.14 -6.64 -10.76
C SER A 94 -6.11 -6.58 -9.62
N GLN A 95 -6.49 -6.11 -8.43
CA GLN A 95 -5.55 -6.13 -7.30
C GLN A 95 -5.32 -7.55 -6.77
N LEU A 96 -6.33 -8.43 -6.78
CA LEU A 96 -6.15 -9.84 -6.42
C LEU A 96 -5.20 -10.56 -7.39
N GLU A 97 -5.36 -10.34 -8.70
CA GLU A 97 -4.46 -10.90 -9.72
C GLU A 97 -3.01 -10.50 -9.44
N LYS A 98 -2.74 -9.22 -9.18
CA LYS A 98 -1.39 -8.77 -8.81
C LYS A 98 -0.86 -9.45 -7.55
N THR A 99 -1.70 -9.65 -6.55
CA THR A 99 -1.24 -10.35 -5.33
C THR A 99 -0.84 -11.80 -5.61
N TYR A 100 -1.58 -12.51 -6.48
CA TYR A 100 -1.21 -13.84 -6.93
C TYR A 100 0.07 -13.86 -7.76
N GLU A 101 0.29 -12.84 -8.61
CA GLU A 101 1.54 -12.71 -9.38
C GLU A 101 2.76 -12.48 -8.48
N ILE A 102 2.59 -11.81 -7.34
CA ILE A 102 3.67 -11.53 -6.38
C ILE A 102 3.98 -12.76 -5.52
N ASP A 103 2.95 -13.37 -4.93
CA ASP A 103 3.09 -14.54 -4.06
C ASP A 103 1.79 -15.36 -4.05
N ASP A 104 1.74 -16.41 -4.86
CA ASP A 104 0.60 -17.33 -4.96
C ASP A 104 0.49 -18.29 -3.76
N THR A 105 1.55 -18.44 -2.96
CA THR A 105 1.58 -19.33 -1.79
C THR A 105 0.95 -18.69 -0.55
N SER A 106 1.01 -17.36 -0.45
CA SER A 106 0.42 -16.61 0.65
C SER A 106 -1.12 -16.49 0.56
N LEU A 107 -1.65 -16.56 -0.66
CA LEU A 107 -3.09 -16.54 -0.97
C LEU A 107 -3.66 -17.91 -1.32
N SER A 108 -2.87 -18.97 -1.23
CA SER A 108 -3.41 -20.32 -1.22
C SER A 108 -4.21 -20.50 0.09
N LEU A 109 -5.40 -19.92 0.12
CA LEU A 109 -6.55 -20.57 0.71
C LEU A 109 -6.58 -21.94 0.03
N ASN A 110 -6.07 -22.95 0.71
CA ASN A 110 -6.46 -24.33 0.46
C ASN A 110 -8.00 -24.34 0.54
N TRP A 111 -8.63 -24.20 -0.61
CA TRP A 111 -10.07 -24.36 -0.78
C TRP A 111 -10.42 -25.85 -0.68
#